data_AF-A0A959VYK6-F1
#
_entry.id   AF-A0A959VYK6-F1
#
_cell.length_a   1.000
_cell.length_b   1.000
_cell.length_c   1.000
_cell.angle_alpha   90.00
_cell.angle_beta   90.00
_cell.angle_gamma   90.00
#
_symmetry.space_group_name_H-M   'P 1'
#
loop_
_entity.id
_entity.type
_entity.pdbx_description
1 polymer ?
#
loop_
_entity_poly.entity_id
_entity_poly.type
_entity_poly.pdbx_seq_one_letter_code
_entity_poly.pdbx_strand_id
1 'polypeptide(L)'
;QIRNGKVDIVTDTIDRFTETGIRLHSGVELEADVIVPATGLELLFLGGIEMAVDGEKVSPPEKLTYKGMMLEGVPNFAFTVGYTNASWTLKADLSAEYVCRLLTAMRDRGLRQCTPHNDEPSVSAGPLLALNSGYIQRAIDRVPQQGTRFPWQVYESYLKDYRAMKLSK
;
A
#
# COMPACT_ATOMS: atom_id res chain seq x y z
N GLN A 1 -18.85 -14.53 -22.46
CA GLN A 1 -19.15 -15.73 -21.66
C GLN A 1 -20.45 -15.55 -20.88
N ILE A 2 -20.56 -14.53 -20.01
CA ILE A 2 -21.80 -14.19 -19.30
C ILE A 2 -22.99 -14.00 -20.26
N ARG A 3 -22.87 -13.09 -21.24
CA ARG A 3 -23.92 -12.87 -22.26
C ARG A 3 -24.27 -14.10 -23.11
N ASN A 4 -23.37 -15.07 -23.18
CA ASN A 4 -23.57 -16.28 -23.98
C ASN A 4 -24.20 -17.42 -23.14
N GLY A 5 -24.62 -17.15 -21.90
CA GLY A 5 -25.26 -18.13 -21.00
C GLY A 5 -24.33 -19.25 -20.53
N LYS A 6 -23.02 -19.06 -20.58
CA LYS A 6 -22.02 -20.07 -20.18
C LYS A 6 -21.50 -19.89 -18.75
N VAL A 7 -22.05 -18.94 -18.01
CA VAL A 7 -21.60 -18.56 -16.66
C VAL A 7 -22.81 -18.22 -15.84
N ASP A 8 -22.91 -18.85 -14.67
CA ASP A 8 -23.87 -18.49 -13.64
C ASP A 8 -23.22 -17.54 -12.63
N ILE A 9 -23.95 -16.50 -12.24
CA ILE A 9 -23.56 -15.57 -11.18
C ILE A 9 -24.50 -15.80 -10.02
N VAL A 10 -23.96 -16.22 -8.89
CA VAL A 10 -24.71 -16.50 -7.67
C VAL A 10 -24.31 -15.49 -6.60
N THR A 11 -25.30 -14.81 -6.01
CA THR A 11 -25.11 -13.86 -4.91
C THR A 11 -25.70 -14.46 -3.65
N ASP A 12 -24.85 -14.97 -2.77
CA ASP A 12 -25.23 -15.58 -1.48
C ASP A 12 -24.00 -15.62 -0.55
N THR A 13 -24.17 -16.13 0.68
CA THR A 13 -23.10 -16.41 1.63
C THR A 13 -22.76 -17.89 1.62
N ILE A 14 -21.47 -18.21 1.54
CA ILE A 14 -20.97 -19.58 1.65
C ILE A 14 -21.15 -20.06 3.09
N ASP A 15 -21.84 -21.18 3.28
CA ASP A 15 -21.95 -21.89 4.58
C ASP A 15 -20.68 -22.71 4.80
N ARG A 16 -20.42 -23.65 3.87
CA ARG A 16 -19.26 -24.53 3.92
C ARG A 16 -18.95 -25.16 2.57
N PHE A 17 -17.76 -25.71 2.49
CA PHE A 17 -17.40 -26.65 1.44
C PHE A 17 -18.00 -28.02 1.73
N THR A 18 -18.36 -28.74 0.68
CA THR A 18 -18.82 -30.13 0.73
C THR A 18 -17.87 -31.01 -0.09
N GLU A 19 -18.08 -32.32 -0.07
CA GLU A 19 -17.30 -33.25 -0.88
C GLU A 19 -17.45 -33.00 -2.39
N THR A 20 -18.57 -32.39 -2.81
CA THR A 20 -18.94 -32.20 -4.22
C THR A 20 -18.99 -30.74 -4.66
N GLY A 21 -18.72 -29.78 -3.75
CA GLY A 21 -18.82 -28.36 -4.08
C GLY A 21 -18.95 -27.42 -2.89
N ILE A 22 -19.89 -26.46 -2.99
CA ILE A 22 -20.11 -25.40 -2.00
C ILE A 22 -21.59 -25.35 -1.61
N ARG A 23 -21.86 -25.43 -0.31
CA ARG A 23 -23.18 -25.16 0.25
C ARG A 23 -23.33 -23.69 0.61
N LEU A 24 -24.45 -23.10 0.22
CA LEU A 24 -24.82 -21.73 0.55
C LEU A 24 -25.72 -21.67 1.78
N HIS A 25 -25.79 -20.50 2.44
CA HIS A 25 -26.70 -20.26 3.57
C HIS A 25 -28.18 -20.41 3.19
N SER A 26 -28.54 -20.16 1.92
CA SER A 26 -29.88 -20.46 1.41
C SER A 26 -30.22 -21.96 1.39
N GLY A 27 -29.25 -22.83 1.58
CA GLY A 27 -29.38 -24.28 1.47
C GLY A 27 -29.14 -24.84 0.07
N VAL A 28 -28.90 -23.98 -0.93
CA VAL A 28 -28.52 -24.38 -2.29
C VAL A 28 -27.11 -24.97 -2.28
N GLU A 29 -26.90 -26.04 -3.04
CA GLU A 29 -25.60 -26.65 -3.30
C GLU A 29 -25.11 -26.23 -4.69
N LEU A 30 -23.88 -25.74 -4.78
CA LEU A 30 -23.18 -25.47 -6.02
C LEU A 30 -22.16 -26.59 -6.26
N GLU A 31 -22.49 -27.53 -7.14
CA GLU A 31 -21.56 -28.59 -7.53
C GLU A 31 -20.35 -28.03 -8.28
N ALA A 32 -19.16 -28.49 -7.93
CA ALA A 32 -17.92 -28.05 -8.57
C ALA A 32 -16.85 -29.14 -8.48
N ASP A 33 -16.23 -29.46 -9.61
CA ASP A 33 -15.04 -30.32 -9.65
C ASP A 33 -13.77 -29.57 -9.18
N VAL A 34 -13.75 -28.25 -9.38
CA VAL A 34 -12.61 -27.38 -9.05
C VAL A 34 -13.12 -26.08 -8.45
N ILE A 35 -12.55 -25.69 -7.30
CA ILE A 35 -12.83 -24.41 -6.66
C ILE A 35 -11.55 -23.58 -6.65
N VAL A 36 -11.64 -22.36 -7.21
CA VAL A 36 -10.52 -21.41 -7.26
C VAL A 36 -10.82 -20.24 -6.31
N PRO A 37 -10.22 -20.20 -5.11
CA PRO A 37 -10.42 -19.08 -4.20
C PRO A 37 -9.72 -17.84 -4.76
N ALA A 38 -10.50 -16.88 -5.25
CA ALA A 38 -10.05 -15.53 -5.61
C ALA A 38 -10.31 -14.53 -4.45
N THR A 39 -10.06 -14.95 -3.21
CA THR A 39 -10.43 -14.24 -1.95
C THR A 39 -9.50 -13.10 -1.57
N GLY A 40 -8.61 -12.69 -2.47
CA GLY A 40 -7.68 -11.59 -2.27
C GLY A 40 -6.42 -12.01 -1.53
N LEU A 41 -5.94 -11.14 -0.64
CA LEU A 41 -4.62 -11.24 0.00
C LEU A 41 -4.66 -10.75 1.45
N GLU A 42 -3.64 -11.10 2.23
CA GLU A 42 -3.33 -10.43 3.50
C GLU A 42 -2.21 -9.42 3.24
N LEU A 43 -2.44 -8.16 3.61
CA LEU A 43 -1.42 -7.13 3.45
C LEU A 43 -0.47 -7.15 4.63
N LEU A 44 0.80 -7.35 4.31
CA LEU A 44 1.91 -7.24 5.24
C LEU A 44 2.77 -6.06 4.80
N PHE A 45 2.83 -5.02 5.64
CA PHE A 45 3.73 -3.91 5.38
C PHE A 45 5.16 -4.44 5.29
N LEU A 46 5.85 -4.15 4.17
CA LEU A 46 7.20 -4.64 3.87
C LEU A 46 7.36 -6.17 3.99
N GLY A 47 6.29 -6.94 3.75
CA GLY A 47 6.34 -8.39 3.89
C GLY A 47 6.49 -8.88 5.34
N GLY A 48 6.21 -8.03 6.33
CA GLY A 48 6.28 -8.39 7.75
C GLY A 48 7.65 -8.16 8.39
N ILE A 49 8.57 -7.46 7.70
CA ILE A 49 9.87 -7.09 8.27
C ILE A 49 9.66 -6.20 9.50
N GLU A 50 10.28 -6.59 10.62
CA GLU A 50 10.35 -5.75 11.80
C GLU A 50 11.47 -4.71 11.66
N MET A 51 11.16 -3.45 11.96
CA MET A 51 12.11 -2.35 11.92
C MET A 51 12.34 -1.83 13.33
N ALA A 52 13.56 -1.40 13.62
CA ALA A 52 13.90 -0.70 14.85
C ALA A 52 14.87 0.45 14.56
N VAL A 53 14.77 1.52 15.34
CA VAL A 53 15.69 2.66 15.33
C VAL A 53 16.21 2.83 16.75
N ASP A 54 17.52 2.82 16.93
CA ASP A 54 18.19 2.93 18.24
C ASP A 54 17.70 1.90 19.28
N GLY A 55 17.30 0.72 18.82
CA GLY A 55 16.77 -0.37 19.65
C GLY A 55 15.26 -0.32 19.89
N GLU A 56 14.59 0.76 19.52
CA GLU A 56 13.14 0.93 19.66
C GLU A 56 12.40 0.43 18.43
N LYS A 57 11.38 -0.41 18.62
CA LYS A 57 10.58 -0.95 17.52
C LYS A 57 9.80 0.16 16.84
N VAL A 58 9.88 0.22 15.50
CA VAL A 58 9.06 1.13 14.70
C VAL A 58 7.68 0.52 14.55
N SER A 59 6.65 1.26 14.97
CA SER A 59 5.24 0.97 14.72
C SER A 59 4.81 1.64 13.41
N PRO A 60 4.66 0.92 12.28
CA PRO A 60 4.24 1.52 11.01
C PRO A 60 2.95 2.35 11.11
N PRO A 61 1.86 1.90 11.76
CA PRO A 61 0.61 2.66 11.79
C PRO A 61 0.72 4.01 12.50
N GLU A 62 1.81 4.28 13.22
CA GLU A 62 2.04 5.58 13.86
C GLU A 62 2.88 6.54 13.01
N LYS A 63 3.30 6.12 11.81
CA LYS A 63 4.23 6.87 10.97
C LYS A 63 3.56 7.38 9.71
N LEU A 64 3.90 8.60 9.32
CA LEU A 64 3.54 9.16 8.03
C LEU A 64 4.48 8.69 6.91
N THR A 65 3.93 8.55 5.72
CA THR A 65 4.69 8.24 4.51
C THR A 65 5.12 9.53 3.81
N TYR A 66 6.43 9.76 3.70
CA TYR A 66 7.02 10.89 2.99
C TYR A 66 7.12 10.61 1.49
N LYS A 67 6.45 11.44 0.69
CA LYS A 67 6.35 11.39 -0.79
C LYS A 67 5.90 10.03 -1.36
N GLY A 68 5.27 9.18 -0.54
CA GLY A 68 4.93 7.80 -0.92
C GLY A 68 6.13 6.84 -0.97
N MET A 69 7.28 7.21 -0.39
CA MET A 69 8.52 6.44 -0.55
C MET A 69 9.48 6.39 0.63
N MET A 70 9.32 7.20 1.68
CA MET A 70 10.13 7.10 2.91
C MET A 70 9.21 7.11 4.12
N LEU A 71 9.70 6.64 5.27
CA LEU A 71 8.90 6.52 6.49
C LEU A 71 9.36 7.54 7.52
N GLU A 72 8.40 8.27 8.10
CA GLU A 72 8.66 9.26 9.14
C GLU A 72 9.51 8.69 10.29
N GLY A 73 10.57 9.43 10.65
CA GLY A 73 11.47 9.06 11.75
C GLY A 73 12.37 7.86 11.48
N VAL A 74 12.30 7.23 10.29
CA VAL A 74 13.16 6.08 9.95
C VAL A 74 14.28 6.53 9.02
N PRO A 75 15.55 6.44 9.45
CA PRO A 75 16.68 6.95 8.70
C PRO A 75 17.05 6.07 7.52
N ASN A 76 17.43 6.70 6.39
CA ASN A 76 17.96 6.04 5.19
C ASN A 76 17.07 4.90 4.66
N PHE A 77 15.78 4.94 4.97
CA PHE A 77 14.83 3.90 4.59
C PHE A 77 13.90 4.39 3.49
N ALA A 78 13.81 3.62 2.40
CA ALA A 78 12.94 3.91 1.29
C ALA A 78 12.16 2.66 0.84
N PHE A 79 10.93 2.87 0.40
CA PHE A 79 10.01 1.88 -0.15
C PHE A 79 9.18 2.53 -1.26
N THR A 80 8.17 1.85 -1.80
CA THR A 80 7.29 2.42 -2.84
C THR A 80 5.85 2.10 -2.55
N VAL A 81 5.04 3.14 -2.39
CA VAL A 81 3.59 3.05 -2.40
C VAL A 81 3.13 3.48 -3.79
N GLY A 82 2.60 2.54 -4.57
CA GLY A 82 2.13 2.81 -5.93
C GLY A 82 0.73 3.40 -5.97
N TYR A 83 0.23 3.58 -7.20
CA TYR A 83 -1.09 4.13 -7.45
C TYR A 83 -2.18 3.06 -7.37
N THR A 84 -3.35 3.48 -6.88
CA THR A 84 -4.57 2.66 -6.91
C THR A 84 -5.31 2.76 -8.25
N ASN A 85 -5.12 3.86 -8.98
CA ASN A 85 -5.82 4.18 -10.23
C ASN A 85 -4.93 4.17 -11.49
N ALA A 86 -3.65 3.82 -11.35
CA ALA A 86 -2.67 3.82 -12.42
C ALA A 86 -1.64 2.70 -12.21
N SER A 87 -0.74 2.51 -13.18
CA SER A 87 0.30 1.47 -13.06
C SER A 87 1.22 1.74 -11.86
N TRP A 88 1.45 0.70 -11.07
CA TRP A 88 2.38 0.73 -9.94
C TRP A 88 3.82 1.04 -10.38
N THR A 89 4.20 0.61 -11.58
CA THR A 89 5.56 0.81 -12.12
C THR A 89 5.92 2.29 -12.29
N LEU A 90 4.93 3.14 -12.59
CA LEU A 90 5.16 4.59 -12.74
C LEU A 90 5.69 5.22 -11.46
N LYS A 91 5.11 4.85 -10.31
CA LYS A 91 5.54 5.37 -8.99
C LYS A 91 6.84 4.73 -8.51
N ALA A 92 7.05 3.46 -8.85
CA ALA A 92 8.31 2.77 -8.58
C ALA A 92 9.50 3.46 -9.26
N ASP A 93 9.37 3.79 -10.54
CA ASP A 93 10.43 4.49 -11.30
C ASP A 93 10.74 5.87 -10.69
N LEU A 94 9.71 6.65 -10.35
CA LEU A 94 9.89 7.94 -9.69
C LEU A 94 10.59 7.82 -8.33
N SER A 95 10.21 6.81 -7.54
CA SER A 95 10.80 6.58 -6.21
C SER A 95 12.27 6.16 -6.33
N ALA A 96 12.58 5.22 -7.23
CA ALA A 96 13.94 4.76 -7.48
C ALA A 96 14.86 5.90 -7.95
N GLU A 97 14.40 6.72 -8.90
CA GLU A 97 15.19 7.84 -9.39
C GLU A 97 15.42 8.91 -8.30
N TYR A 98 14.39 9.21 -7.50
CA TYR A 98 14.55 10.12 -6.37
C TYR A 98 15.59 9.60 -5.38
N VAL A 99 15.53 8.31 -5.02
CA VAL A 99 16.50 7.69 -4.11
C VAL A 99 17.92 7.78 -4.67
N CYS A 100 18.14 7.49 -5.96
CA CYS A 100 19.46 7.63 -6.59
C CYS A 100 20.02 9.07 -6.51
N ARG A 101 19.15 10.07 -6.73
CA ARG A 101 19.52 11.49 -6.59
C ARG A 101 19.81 11.86 -5.14
N LEU A 102 19.00 11.38 -4.19
CA LEU A 102 19.19 11.61 -2.77
C LEU A 102 20.53 11.04 -2.29
N LEU A 103 20.84 9.79 -2.66
CA LEU A 103 22.12 9.14 -2.34
C LEU A 103 23.31 9.89 -2.95
N THR A 104 23.18 10.39 -4.18
CA THR A 104 24.20 11.24 -4.82
C THR A 104 24.40 12.52 -4.03
N ALA A 105 23.33 13.23 -3.68
CA ALA A 105 23.40 14.46 -2.91
C ALA A 105 23.98 14.24 -1.50
N MET A 106 23.65 13.12 -0.85
CA MET A 106 24.23 12.75 0.44
C MET A 106 25.73 12.53 0.32
N ARG A 107 26.19 11.76 -0.67
CA ARG A 107 27.61 11.53 -0.94
C ARG A 107 28.35 12.84 -1.18
N ASP A 108 27.84 13.68 -2.07
CA ASP A 108 28.51 14.93 -2.48
C ASP A 108 28.57 15.95 -1.33
N ARG A 109 27.64 15.87 -0.37
CA ARG A 109 27.60 16.72 0.84
C ARG A 109 28.24 16.09 2.08
N GLY A 110 28.76 14.86 1.97
CA GLY A 110 29.32 14.13 3.13
C GLY A 110 28.30 13.76 4.21
N LEU A 111 27.02 13.63 3.86
CA LEU A 111 25.94 13.28 4.77
C LEU A 111 25.87 11.77 4.97
N ARG A 112 25.70 11.33 6.22
CA ARG A 112 25.54 9.91 6.57
C ARG A 112 24.08 9.46 6.67
N GLN A 113 23.17 10.41 6.87
CA GLN A 113 21.79 10.14 7.20
C GLN A 113 20.84 11.15 6.54
N CYS A 114 19.71 10.64 6.08
CA CYS A 114 18.52 11.41 5.75
C CYS A 114 17.33 10.78 6.47
N THR A 115 16.55 11.60 7.16
CA THR A 115 15.37 11.16 7.89
C THR A 115 14.25 12.16 7.67
N PRO A 116 13.08 11.75 7.17
CA PRO A 116 11.94 12.66 7.09
C PRO A 116 11.30 12.79 8.48
N HIS A 117 11.08 14.03 8.93
CA HIS A 117 10.39 14.34 10.19
C HIS A 117 9.24 15.32 9.93
N ASN A 118 8.06 15.05 10.48
CA ASN A 118 6.94 15.96 10.41
C ASN A 118 6.87 16.83 11.66
N ASP A 119 7.37 18.05 11.58
CA ASP A 119 7.28 19.02 12.68
C ASP A 119 6.03 19.92 12.56
N GLU A 120 5.16 19.67 11.57
CA GLU A 120 3.99 20.50 11.30
C GLU A 120 2.70 19.93 11.94
N PRO A 121 2.09 20.61 12.94
CA PRO A 121 0.84 20.18 13.55
C PRO A 121 -0.36 20.20 12.60
N SER A 122 -0.24 20.91 11.48
CA SER A 122 -1.32 21.07 10.49
C SER A 122 -1.55 19.84 9.62
N VAL A 123 -0.61 18.90 9.62
CA VAL A 123 -0.69 17.65 8.86
C VAL A 123 -1.47 16.63 9.68
N SER A 124 -2.72 16.42 9.31
CA SER A 124 -3.53 15.35 9.89
C SER A 124 -3.26 14.04 9.14
N ALA A 125 -3.28 12.94 9.87
CA ALA A 125 -3.02 11.62 9.32
C ALA A 125 -4.31 10.96 8.80
N GLY A 126 -4.18 10.05 7.84
CA GLY A 126 -5.27 9.32 7.23
C GLY A 126 -4.80 8.05 6.54
N PRO A 127 -5.74 7.23 6.02
CA PRO A 127 -5.43 5.93 5.44
C PRO A 127 -4.49 6.07 4.24
N LEU A 128 -3.40 5.29 4.21
CA LEU A 128 -2.44 5.32 3.11
C LEU A 128 -3.08 5.01 1.75
N LEU A 129 -4.00 4.04 1.72
CA LEU A 129 -4.75 3.65 0.54
C LEU A 129 -6.24 3.82 0.82
N ALA A 130 -6.89 4.73 0.09
CA ALA A 130 -8.32 5.03 0.25
C ALA A 130 -9.22 4.04 -0.53
N LEU A 131 -9.10 2.74 -0.24
CA LEU A 131 -9.86 1.67 -0.88
C LEU A 131 -10.87 1.02 0.07
N ASN A 132 -12.06 0.70 -0.45
CA ASN A 132 -13.12 0.00 0.29
C ASN A 132 -12.95 -1.53 0.30
N SER A 133 -11.88 -2.06 -0.29
CA SER A 133 -11.65 -3.51 -0.34
C SER A 133 -11.40 -4.09 1.05
N GLY A 134 -12.05 -5.20 1.37
CA GLY A 134 -11.98 -5.79 2.71
C GLY A 134 -10.56 -6.14 3.18
N TYR A 135 -9.65 -6.51 2.27
CA TYR A 135 -8.25 -6.79 2.62
C TYR A 135 -7.45 -5.54 3.04
N ILE A 136 -7.80 -4.37 2.50
CA ILE A 136 -7.21 -3.08 2.90
C ILE A 136 -7.74 -2.69 4.28
N GLN A 137 -9.06 -2.81 4.49
CA GLN A 137 -9.71 -2.48 5.75
C GLN A 137 -9.17 -3.32 6.92
N ARG A 138 -8.88 -4.62 6.69
CA ARG A 138 -8.25 -5.48 7.70
C ARG A 138 -6.81 -5.12 8.03
N ALA A 139 -6.12 -4.38 7.18
CA ALA A 139 -4.70 -4.06 7.32
C ALA A 139 -4.44 -2.60 7.70
N ILE A 140 -5.48 -1.77 7.83
CA ILE A 140 -5.36 -0.33 8.06
C ILE A 140 -4.53 -0.01 9.33
N ASP A 141 -4.68 -0.83 10.37
CA ASP A 141 -3.95 -0.70 11.64
C ASP A 141 -2.54 -1.32 11.61
N ARG A 142 -2.07 -1.79 10.45
CA ARG A 142 -0.77 -2.47 10.28
C ARG A 142 0.13 -1.81 9.24
N VAL A 143 -0.37 -0.81 8.52
CA VAL A 143 0.35 -0.07 7.47
C VAL A 143 0.56 1.37 7.90
N PRO A 144 1.55 2.09 7.35
CA PRO A 144 1.72 3.50 7.67
C PRO A 144 0.58 4.35 7.16
N GLN A 145 0.57 5.59 7.60
CA GLN A 145 -0.44 6.58 7.24
C GLN A 145 0.07 7.51 6.14
N GLN A 146 -0.84 8.27 5.53
CA GLN A 146 -0.51 9.46 4.75
C GLN A 146 -1.04 10.71 5.43
N GLY A 147 -0.46 11.85 5.13
CA GLY A 147 -0.90 13.15 5.61
C GLY A 147 -1.90 13.84 4.67
N THR A 148 -2.53 14.91 5.16
CA THR A 148 -3.44 15.76 4.37
C THR A 148 -2.75 16.65 3.33
N ARG A 149 -1.41 16.78 3.40
CA ARG A 149 -0.62 17.69 2.55
C ARG A 149 0.72 17.10 2.18
N PHE A 150 1.24 17.51 1.03
CA PHE A 150 2.61 17.20 0.62
C PHE A 150 3.62 17.85 1.57
N PRO A 151 4.74 17.18 1.92
CA PRO A 151 5.23 15.92 1.36
C PRO A 151 4.65 14.64 1.97
N TRP A 152 3.73 14.72 2.94
CA TRP A 152 3.19 13.54 3.64
C TRP A 152 2.00 12.89 2.93
N GLN A 153 1.41 13.59 1.96
CA GLN A 153 0.31 13.08 1.13
C GLN A 153 0.85 12.29 -0.06
N VAL A 154 0.28 11.11 -0.29
CA VAL A 154 0.52 10.35 -1.52
C VAL A 154 -0.44 10.86 -2.59
N TYR A 155 0.10 11.44 -3.66
CA TYR A 155 -0.74 11.84 -4.77
C TYR A 155 -1.14 10.61 -5.58
N GLU A 156 -2.44 10.34 -5.71
CA GLU A 156 -2.97 9.37 -6.69
C GLU A 156 -2.93 9.95 -8.13
N SER A 157 -1.81 10.59 -8.49
CA SER A 157 -1.62 11.33 -9.74
C SER A 157 -0.15 11.37 -10.15
N TYR A 158 0.18 10.63 -11.21
CA TYR A 158 1.52 10.59 -11.78
C TYR A 158 2.08 11.97 -12.15
N LEU A 159 1.28 12.85 -12.75
CA LEU A 159 1.77 14.17 -13.17
C LEU A 159 2.17 15.06 -11.97
N LYS A 160 1.41 14.98 -10.86
CA LYS A 160 1.73 15.73 -9.63
C LYS A 160 3.01 15.19 -9.01
N ASP A 161 3.11 13.87 -8.88
CA ASP A 161 4.31 13.20 -8.34
C ASP A 161 5.54 13.42 -9.20
N TYR A 162 5.40 13.33 -10.54
CA TYR A 162 6.48 13.62 -11.46
C TYR A 162 7.06 15.00 -11.19
N ARG A 163 6.22 16.04 -11.11
CA ARG A 163 6.68 17.39 -10.77
C ARG A 163 7.32 17.45 -9.37
N ALA A 164 6.68 16.84 -8.38
CA ALA A 164 7.12 16.89 -6.99
C ALA A 164 8.39 16.06 -6.68
N MET A 165 8.70 15.06 -7.49
CA MET A 165 9.82 14.14 -7.28
C MET A 165 10.97 14.37 -8.28
N LYS A 166 10.68 14.58 -9.58
CA LYS A 166 11.72 14.87 -10.58
C LYS A 166 12.21 16.31 -10.53
N LEU A 167 11.30 17.28 -10.37
CA LEU A 167 11.63 18.70 -10.50
C LEU A 167 11.94 19.39 -9.17
N SER A 168 11.69 18.73 -8.04
CA SER A 168 12.11 19.23 -6.73
C SER A 168 13.63 19.15 -6.62
N LYS A 169 14.30 20.27 -6.36
CA LYS A 169 15.75 20.34 -6.12
C LYS A 169 16.15 19.63 -4.84
#